data_AF-A0A5C7QEJ7-F1
#
_entry.id   AF-A0A5C7QEJ7-F1
#
_cell.length_a   1.000
_cell.length_b   1.000
_cell.length_c   1.000
_cell.angle_alpha   90.00
_cell.angle_beta   90.00
_cell.angle_gamma   90.00
#
_symmetry.space_group_name_H-M   'P 1'
#
loop_
_entity.id
_entity.type
_entity.pdbx_description
1 polymer ?
#
loop_
_entity_poly.entity_id
_entity_poly.type
_entity_poly.pdbx_seq_one_letter_code
_entity_poly.pdbx_strand_id
1 'polypeptide(L)'
;MISYGYPLSVGNAIYIPVTPPCDSQGMRVLRRFDGDFTGEDDPDAFVVYEGEPPSGVVDHLGLPNGVEAFYCAYSWDGAEWTASDVVSATPGSRIGNLQPDLVDIVRERIEVGLNDLVQRGVLAHESGAFQVAIAPPVFEESVFPVVAVELSQDTDDVRFIGELIGEGRALGNSPYPWLEVDGYLSRVIVSCTVWSLNPDERRLLRRALKAILIANLGVFNAAGAQNVGITLADEDDFKSFSVPVYMVMSSVSATWPSALEIFDREIKEVVETFDTVDPAPVLDF
;
A
#
# COMPACT_ATOMS: atom_id res chain seq x y z
N MET A 1 17.18 -18.15 -20.55
CA MET A 1 17.91 -16.93 -20.15
C MET A 1 16.97 -15.89 -19.58
N ILE A 2 15.96 -15.42 -20.31
CA ILE A 2 14.78 -14.78 -19.69
C ILE A 2 13.69 -15.85 -19.57
N SER A 3 12.99 -15.92 -18.44
CA SER A 3 11.90 -16.89 -18.24
C SER A 3 10.52 -16.31 -18.54
N TYR A 4 10.29 -15.07 -18.10
CA TYR A 4 9.05 -14.30 -18.32
C TYR A 4 9.33 -12.82 -18.01
N GLY A 5 8.41 -11.92 -18.37
CA GLY A 5 8.41 -10.54 -17.93
C GLY A 5 7.26 -10.30 -16.95
N TYR A 6 7.54 -9.59 -15.87
CA TYR A 6 6.62 -9.40 -14.75
C TYR A 6 6.31 -7.92 -14.55
N PRO A 7 5.11 -7.43 -14.91
CA PRO A 7 4.75 -6.04 -14.66
C PRO A 7 4.59 -5.77 -13.16
N LEU A 8 5.16 -4.67 -12.68
CA LEU A 8 5.04 -4.22 -11.29
C LEU A 8 3.73 -3.47 -11.08
N SER A 9 3.16 -3.62 -9.89
CA SER A 9 1.77 -3.26 -9.54
C SER A 9 1.46 -1.75 -9.62
N VAL A 10 2.48 -0.91 -9.40
CA VAL A 10 2.37 0.54 -9.41
C VAL A 10 3.43 1.15 -10.30
N GLY A 11 2.98 2.03 -11.21
CA GLY A 11 3.85 2.65 -12.19
C GLY A 11 4.10 1.78 -13.41
N ASN A 12 4.92 2.31 -14.29
CA ASN A 12 5.32 1.73 -15.56
C ASN A 12 6.66 1.00 -15.40
N ALA A 13 6.62 -0.18 -14.77
CA ALA A 13 7.82 -0.97 -14.57
C ALA A 13 7.58 -2.47 -14.77
N ILE A 14 8.63 -3.18 -15.21
CA ILE A 14 8.63 -4.62 -15.47
C ILE A 14 9.89 -5.23 -14.84
N TYR A 15 9.72 -6.22 -13.97
CA TYR A 15 10.80 -7.09 -13.52
C TYR A 15 11.01 -8.22 -14.52
N ILE A 16 12.26 -8.51 -14.83
CA ILE A 16 12.69 -9.49 -15.82
C ILE A 16 13.60 -10.46 -15.07
N PRO A 17 13.11 -11.62 -14.62
CA PRO A 17 13.96 -12.68 -14.09
C PRO A 17 14.93 -13.17 -15.16
N VAL A 18 16.20 -13.28 -14.78
CA VAL A 18 17.27 -13.70 -15.68
C VAL A 18 18.01 -14.88 -15.06
N THR A 19 18.13 -15.95 -15.84
CA THR A 19 18.95 -17.13 -15.51
C THR A 19 20.11 -17.18 -16.51
N PRO A 20 21.25 -16.56 -16.19
CA PRO A 20 22.41 -16.56 -17.08
C PRO A 20 23.05 -17.95 -17.14
N PRO A 21 23.65 -18.33 -18.28
CA PRO A 21 24.48 -19.53 -18.39
C PRO A 21 25.66 -19.51 -17.40
N CYS A 22 26.13 -20.69 -16.97
CA CYS A 22 27.18 -20.82 -15.95
C CYS A 22 28.54 -20.20 -16.34
N ASP A 23 28.78 -20.03 -17.63
CA ASP A 23 30.00 -19.47 -18.25
C ASP A 23 29.84 -17.99 -18.65
N SER A 24 28.67 -17.39 -18.38
CA SER A 24 28.43 -15.97 -18.68
C SER A 24 29.37 -15.08 -17.87
N GLN A 25 30.15 -14.26 -18.57
CA GLN A 25 31.03 -13.23 -18.00
C GLN A 25 30.41 -11.84 -18.05
N GLY A 26 29.47 -11.61 -18.96
CA GLY A 26 28.73 -10.36 -19.08
C GLY A 26 27.34 -10.57 -19.65
N MET A 27 26.46 -9.59 -19.48
CA MET A 27 25.08 -9.68 -19.94
C MET A 27 24.53 -8.31 -20.33
N ARG A 28 23.67 -8.32 -21.34
CA ARG A 28 22.85 -7.18 -21.75
C ARG A 28 21.40 -7.59 -21.85
N VAL A 29 20.50 -6.72 -21.42
CA VAL A 29 19.06 -6.87 -21.60
C VAL A 29 18.54 -5.69 -22.39
N LEU A 30 17.97 -5.96 -23.55
CA LEU A 30 17.48 -4.95 -24.47
C LEU A 30 15.94 -4.95 -24.49
N ARG A 31 15.34 -3.78 -24.72
CA ARG A 31 13.90 -3.58 -24.90
C ARG A 31 13.58 -2.96 -26.25
N ARG A 32 12.52 -3.45 -26.90
CA ARG A 32 11.85 -2.82 -28.04
C ARG A 32 10.32 -2.91 -27.91
N PHE A 33 9.58 -2.20 -28.77
CA PHE A 33 8.11 -2.25 -28.82
C PHE A 33 7.56 -3.02 -30.03
N ASP A 34 8.43 -3.44 -30.94
CA ASP A 34 8.09 -4.23 -32.13
C ASP A 34 8.57 -5.70 -32.03
N GLY A 35 9.53 -5.98 -31.14
CA GLY A 35 10.11 -7.32 -30.94
C GLY A 35 11.22 -7.68 -31.94
N ASP A 36 11.56 -6.79 -32.86
CA ASP A 36 12.49 -7.04 -33.97
C ASP A 36 13.93 -6.67 -33.57
N PHE A 37 14.56 -7.51 -32.75
CA PHE A 37 15.95 -7.31 -32.31
C PHE A 37 16.97 -7.71 -33.39
N THR A 38 17.98 -6.87 -33.62
CA THR A 38 19.05 -7.17 -34.60
C THR A 38 20.35 -7.71 -34.00
N GLY A 39 20.49 -7.68 -32.67
CA GLY A 39 21.71 -8.12 -31.96
C GLY A 39 21.91 -7.43 -30.61
N GLU A 40 23.03 -7.71 -29.96
CA GLU A 40 23.42 -7.19 -28.65
C GLU A 40 23.75 -5.68 -28.65
N ASP A 41 24.05 -5.13 -29.82
CA ASP A 41 24.38 -3.72 -30.11
C ASP A 41 23.29 -3.07 -31.00
N ASP A 42 22.04 -3.52 -30.88
CA ASP A 42 20.91 -2.96 -31.64
C ASP A 42 20.70 -1.47 -31.32
N PRO A 43 20.90 -0.55 -32.30
CA PRO A 43 20.84 0.89 -32.07
C PRO A 43 19.42 1.43 -31.83
N ASP A 44 18.40 0.68 -32.24
CA ASP A 44 17.00 1.03 -32.09
C ASP A 44 16.40 0.42 -30.80
N ALA A 45 17.16 -0.42 -30.09
CA ALA A 45 16.77 -0.99 -28.81
C ALA A 45 17.19 -0.11 -27.63
N PHE A 46 16.36 -0.09 -26.60
CA PHE A 46 16.70 0.53 -25.33
C PHE A 46 17.47 -0.46 -24.46
N VAL A 47 18.67 -0.09 -24.01
CA VAL A 47 19.46 -0.90 -23.08
C VAL A 47 18.87 -0.78 -21.68
N VAL A 48 18.22 -1.84 -21.22
CA VAL A 48 17.64 -1.94 -19.87
C VAL A 48 18.74 -2.23 -18.85
N TYR A 49 19.69 -3.10 -19.22
CA TYR A 49 20.80 -3.50 -18.36
C TYR A 49 22.03 -3.84 -19.18
N GLU A 50 23.20 -3.52 -18.64
CA GLU A 50 24.51 -3.93 -19.12
C GLU A 50 25.45 -4.11 -17.91
N GLY A 51 26.09 -5.27 -17.80
CA GLY A 51 27.02 -5.53 -16.71
C GLY A 51 27.31 -7.01 -16.48
N GLU A 52 27.74 -7.34 -15.25
CA GLU A 52 27.90 -8.73 -14.79
C GLU A 52 26.54 -9.45 -14.74
N PRO A 53 26.47 -10.78 -14.90
CA PRO A 53 25.20 -11.49 -14.99
C PRO A 53 24.32 -11.32 -13.74
N PRO A 54 23.14 -10.68 -13.84
CA PRO A 54 22.26 -10.48 -12.70
C PRO A 54 21.31 -11.69 -12.53
N SER A 55 20.70 -11.81 -11.35
CA SER A 55 19.57 -12.74 -11.13
C SER A 55 18.23 -12.20 -11.66
N GLY A 56 18.18 -10.91 -11.97
CA GLY A 56 17.03 -10.25 -12.59
C GLY A 56 17.24 -8.74 -12.74
N VAL A 57 16.42 -8.12 -13.58
CA VAL A 57 16.53 -6.71 -13.96
C VAL A 57 15.17 -6.03 -13.82
N VAL A 58 15.13 -4.78 -13.37
CA VAL A 58 13.89 -3.98 -13.34
C VAL A 58 13.96 -2.89 -14.40
N ASP A 59 13.16 -3.02 -15.45
CA ASP A 59 12.92 -1.95 -16.40
C ASP A 59 11.88 -0.98 -15.84
N HIS A 60 12.28 0.26 -15.61
CA HIS A 60 11.44 1.29 -15.01
C HIS A 60 11.54 2.63 -15.76
N LEU A 61 12.27 2.67 -16.88
CA LEU A 61 12.56 3.90 -17.61
C LEU A 61 11.86 3.93 -18.96
N GLY A 62 10.98 4.90 -19.16
CA GLY A 62 10.37 5.18 -20.46
C GLY A 62 9.35 4.15 -20.94
N LEU A 63 8.80 3.32 -20.04
CA LEU A 63 7.72 2.38 -20.37
C LEU A 63 6.36 3.11 -20.42
N PRO A 64 5.55 3.00 -21.48
CA PRO A 64 4.17 3.46 -21.44
C PRO A 64 3.24 2.37 -20.91
N ASN A 65 2.37 2.71 -19.94
CA ASN A 65 1.34 1.79 -19.47
C ASN A 65 0.40 1.35 -20.61
N GLY A 66 0.07 0.07 -20.64
CA GLY A 66 -0.81 -0.54 -21.64
C GLY A 66 -0.16 -0.84 -22.99
N VAL A 67 1.13 -0.54 -23.16
CA VAL A 67 1.89 -0.84 -24.39
C VAL A 67 2.80 -2.04 -24.14
N GLU A 68 2.62 -3.09 -24.94
CA GLU A 68 3.44 -4.29 -24.85
C GLU A 68 4.91 -3.98 -25.19
N ALA A 69 5.81 -4.32 -24.28
CA ALA A 69 7.24 -4.22 -24.45
C ALA A 69 7.83 -5.61 -24.64
N PHE A 70 8.79 -5.72 -25.55
CA PHE A 70 9.51 -6.95 -25.87
C PHE A 70 10.94 -6.84 -25.33
N TYR A 71 11.46 -7.95 -24.84
CA TYR A 71 12.76 -8.05 -24.20
C TYR A 71 13.56 -9.22 -24.76
N CYS A 72 14.85 -9.00 -24.99
CA CYS A 72 15.81 -10.04 -25.35
C CYS A 72 17.07 -9.86 -24.51
N ALA A 73 17.58 -10.95 -23.94
CA ALA A 73 18.84 -10.96 -23.21
C ALA A 73 19.96 -11.54 -24.07
N TYR A 74 21.13 -10.94 -23.98
CA TYR A 74 22.36 -11.40 -24.62
C TYR A 74 23.38 -11.69 -23.53
N SER A 75 23.90 -12.92 -23.48
CA SER A 75 24.97 -13.32 -22.57
C SER A 75 26.30 -13.43 -23.31
N TRP A 76 27.36 -12.90 -22.72
CA TRP A 76 28.74 -12.97 -23.21
C TRP A 76 29.53 -14.02 -22.44
N ASP A 77 30.10 -15.01 -23.12
CA ASP A 77 30.91 -16.08 -22.51
C ASP A 77 32.43 -15.80 -22.48
N GLY A 78 32.86 -14.68 -23.09
CA GLY A 78 34.28 -14.34 -23.31
C GLY A 78 34.73 -14.40 -24.77
N ALA A 79 33.91 -14.99 -25.66
CA ALA A 79 34.20 -15.17 -27.07
C ALA A 79 33.02 -14.80 -27.99
N GLU A 80 31.79 -15.17 -27.62
CA GLU A 80 30.59 -14.93 -28.42
C GLU A 80 29.40 -14.47 -27.56
N TRP A 81 28.46 -13.75 -28.21
CA TRP A 81 27.19 -13.37 -27.61
C TRP A 81 26.13 -14.43 -27.96
N THR A 82 25.44 -14.92 -26.94
CA THR A 82 24.29 -15.82 -27.09
C THR A 82 23.01 -15.08 -26.73
N ALA A 83 22.04 -15.06 -27.65
CA ALA A 83 20.75 -14.43 -27.45
C ALA A 83 19.74 -15.37 -26.75
N SER A 84 18.81 -14.80 -26.00
CA SER A 84 17.63 -15.49 -25.50
C SER A 84 16.47 -15.41 -26.49
N ASP A 85 15.45 -16.22 -26.26
CA ASP A 85 14.14 -15.98 -26.87
C ASP A 85 13.60 -14.60 -26.47
N VAL A 86 12.76 -14.04 -27.34
CA VAL A 86 12.10 -12.77 -27.10
C VAL A 86 10.90 -12.99 -26.18
N VAL A 87 10.84 -12.22 -25.09
CA VAL A 87 9.77 -12.26 -24.10
C VAL A 87 9.02 -10.94 -24.12
N SER A 88 7.68 -10.99 -24.04
CA SER A 88 6.86 -9.78 -23.99
C SER A 88 6.18 -9.61 -22.64
N ALA A 89 6.01 -8.36 -22.22
CA ALA A 89 5.21 -7.99 -21.06
C ALA A 89 4.59 -6.60 -21.25
N THR A 90 3.38 -6.41 -20.73
CA THR A 90 2.66 -5.14 -20.81
C THR A 90 2.59 -4.50 -19.42
N PRO A 91 3.23 -3.34 -19.18
CA PRO A 91 3.14 -2.66 -17.90
C PRO A 91 1.74 -2.05 -17.74
N GLY A 92 1.26 -1.94 -16.51
CA GLY A 92 -0.02 -1.28 -16.24
C GLY A 92 -0.19 -1.00 -14.75
N SER A 93 -0.75 0.18 -14.43
CA SER A 93 -1.12 0.49 -13.05
C SER A 93 -2.40 -0.27 -12.69
N ARG A 94 -2.32 -1.08 -11.64
CA ARG A 94 -3.43 -1.92 -11.15
C ARG A 94 -3.60 -1.77 -9.64
N ILE A 95 -3.45 -0.55 -9.15
CA ILE A 95 -3.80 -0.19 -7.76
C ILE A 95 -5.27 -0.57 -7.54
N GLY A 96 -5.50 -1.47 -6.60
CA GLY A 96 -6.83 -1.88 -6.17
C GLY A 96 -7.45 -0.90 -5.18
N ASN A 97 -8.14 -1.43 -4.17
CA ASN A 97 -8.72 -0.60 -3.13
C ASN A 97 -7.65 -0.09 -2.17
N LEU A 98 -7.74 1.21 -1.85
CA LEU A 98 -7.04 1.78 -0.72
C LEU A 98 -7.80 1.40 0.56
N GLN A 99 -7.09 0.84 1.53
CA GLN A 99 -7.67 0.49 2.82
C GLN A 99 -8.14 1.77 3.57
N PRO A 100 -9.24 1.72 4.35
CA PRO A 100 -9.67 2.86 5.16
C PRO A 100 -8.58 3.34 6.12
N ASP A 101 -8.43 4.64 6.31
CA ASP A 101 -7.46 5.20 7.26
C ASP A 101 -7.97 5.06 8.70
N LEU A 102 -7.08 4.72 9.64
CA LEU A 102 -7.37 4.71 11.07
C LEU A 102 -7.84 6.09 11.55
N VAL A 103 -7.31 7.18 10.98
CA VAL A 103 -7.74 8.56 11.29
C VAL A 103 -9.23 8.73 11.02
N ASP A 104 -9.72 8.27 9.87
CA ASP A 104 -11.13 8.38 9.49
C ASP A 104 -12.03 7.58 10.41
N ILE A 105 -11.60 6.37 10.79
CA ILE A 105 -12.33 5.51 11.71
C ILE A 105 -12.41 6.17 13.09
N VAL A 106 -11.29 6.65 13.63
CA VAL A 106 -11.24 7.32 14.94
C VAL A 106 -12.11 8.57 14.94
N ARG A 107 -11.99 9.41 13.90
CA ARG A 107 -12.80 10.62 13.72
C ARG A 107 -14.29 10.31 13.72
N GLU A 108 -14.73 9.37 12.90
CA GLU A 108 -16.15 8.98 12.80
C GLU A 108 -16.67 8.44 14.15
N ARG A 109 -15.90 7.58 14.83
CA ARG A 109 -16.33 6.99 16.11
C ARG A 109 -16.42 8.04 17.23
N ILE A 110 -15.50 9.01 17.25
CA ILE A 110 -15.56 10.12 18.20
C ILE A 110 -16.79 11.00 17.93
N GLU A 111 -17.05 11.34 16.66
CA GLU A 111 -18.18 12.17 16.27
C GLU A 111 -19.52 11.53 16.64
N VAL A 112 -19.71 10.26 16.30
CA VAL A 112 -20.91 9.50 16.65
C VAL A 112 -21.08 9.40 18.18
N GLY A 113 -20.00 9.12 18.90
CA GLY A 113 -20.04 8.97 20.36
C GLY A 113 -20.36 10.29 21.09
N LEU A 114 -19.79 11.41 20.65
CA LEU A 114 -20.07 12.73 21.24
C LEU A 114 -21.51 13.15 20.97
N ASN A 115 -22.00 12.95 19.75
CA ASN A 115 -23.36 13.31 19.37
C ASN A 115 -24.43 12.47 20.09
N ASP A 116 -24.16 11.19 20.36
CA ASP A 116 -25.02 10.37 21.22
C ASP A 116 -25.09 10.93 22.66
N LEU A 117 -23.96 11.39 23.21
CA LEU A 117 -23.94 12.02 24.55
C LEU A 117 -24.65 13.38 24.58
N VAL A 118 -24.63 14.14 23.49
CA VAL A 118 -25.42 15.38 23.36
C VAL A 118 -26.91 15.05 23.29
N GLN A 119 -27.32 14.05 22.49
CA GLN A 119 -28.71 13.61 22.41
C GLN A 119 -29.25 13.11 23.76
N ARG A 120 -28.40 12.48 24.58
CA ARG A 120 -28.74 12.04 25.95
C ARG A 120 -28.75 13.18 26.97
N GLY A 121 -28.38 14.40 26.59
CA GLY A 121 -28.28 15.56 27.49
C GLY A 121 -27.13 15.48 28.49
N VAL A 122 -26.13 14.62 28.25
CA VAL A 122 -24.92 14.51 29.09
C VAL A 122 -23.91 15.60 28.75
N LEU A 123 -23.79 15.92 27.46
CA LEU A 123 -23.00 17.03 26.94
C LEU A 123 -23.92 18.08 26.33
N ALA A 124 -23.46 19.32 26.29
CA ALA A 124 -24.09 20.40 25.57
C ALA A 124 -23.08 20.97 24.57
N HIS A 125 -23.57 21.36 23.39
CA HIS A 125 -22.80 22.06 22.38
C HIS A 125 -23.69 23.16 21.80
N GLU A 126 -23.14 24.33 21.50
CA GLU A 126 -23.92 25.48 21.07
C GLU A 126 -24.68 25.23 19.75
N SER A 127 -24.06 24.52 18.80
CA SER A 127 -24.73 24.10 17.55
C SER A 127 -25.68 22.90 17.70
N GLY A 128 -25.76 22.29 18.89
CA GLY A 128 -26.54 21.07 19.14
C GLY A 128 -25.90 19.77 18.66
N ALA A 129 -24.73 19.82 18.02
CA ALA A 129 -23.95 18.66 17.62
C ALA A 129 -22.45 18.98 17.53
N PHE A 130 -21.60 18.00 17.85
CA PHE A 130 -20.17 18.06 17.59
C PHE A 130 -19.89 17.69 16.13
N GLN A 131 -19.00 18.45 15.50
CA GLN A 131 -18.37 18.10 14.24
C GLN A 131 -16.88 17.89 14.50
N VAL A 132 -16.38 16.68 14.24
CA VAL A 132 -14.97 16.34 14.50
C VAL A 132 -14.15 16.63 13.25
N ALA A 133 -13.24 17.61 13.36
CA ALA A 133 -12.37 18.04 12.27
C ALA A 133 -11.18 17.08 12.08
N ILE A 134 -10.57 17.11 10.88
CA ILE A 134 -9.33 16.39 10.56
C ILE A 134 -8.08 17.27 10.64
N ALA A 135 -8.25 18.52 11.08
CA ALA A 135 -7.20 19.51 11.19
C ALA A 135 -7.48 20.40 12.41
N PRO A 136 -6.44 21.03 12.99
CA PRO A 136 -6.62 21.99 14.08
C PRO A 136 -7.60 23.11 13.71
N PRO A 137 -8.47 23.53 14.65
CA PRO A 137 -9.48 24.55 14.42
C PRO A 137 -8.86 25.94 14.25
N VAL A 138 -9.48 26.76 13.39
CA VAL A 138 -9.22 28.20 13.36
C VAL A 138 -9.99 28.85 14.50
N PHE A 139 -9.29 29.39 15.49
CA PHE A 139 -9.88 29.87 16.75
C PHE A 139 -11.03 30.87 16.54
N GLU A 140 -10.89 31.81 15.61
CA GLU A 140 -11.85 32.89 15.37
C GLU A 140 -13.14 32.44 14.66
N GLU A 141 -13.09 31.32 13.93
CA GLU A 141 -14.20 30.80 13.11
C GLU A 141 -14.90 29.61 13.77
N SER A 142 -14.28 29.01 14.78
CA SER A 142 -14.74 27.75 15.38
C SER A 142 -15.70 27.99 16.56
N VAL A 143 -16.76 27.20 16.61
CA VAL A 143 -17.67 27.14 17.76
C VAL A 143 -17.10 26.13 18.76
N PHE A 144 -16.83 26.58 19.98
CA PHE A 144 -16.31 25.72 21.05
C PHE A 144 -17.46 25.05 21.83
N PRO A 145 -17.25 23.85 22.39
CA PRO A 145 -16.03 23.03 22.33
C PRO A 145 -15.84 22.28 21.00
N VAL A 146 -14.60 22.27 20.49
CA VAL A 146 -14.25 21.66 19.19
C VAL A 146 -13.30 20.48 19.39
N VAL A 147 -13.38 19.49 18.50
CA VAL A 147 -12.52 18.29 18.50
C VAL A 147 -11.90 18.12 17.13
N ALA A 148 -10.60 17.83 17.10
CA ALA A 148 -9.89 17.48 15.88
C ALA A 148 -9.11 16.18 16.07
N VAL A 149 -8.98 15.44 14.98
CA VAL A 149 -8.26 14.18 14.90
C VAL A 149 -7.28 14.29 13.75
N GLU A 150 -6.01 14.01 13.98
CA GLU A 150 -4.97 14.14 12.98
C GLU A 150 -3.99 12.97 13.05
N LEU A 151 -3.33 12.68 11.93
CA LEU A 151 -2.24 11.70 11.90
C LEU A 151 -0.99 12.33 12.53
N SER A 152 -0.57 11.81 13.68
CA SER A 152 0.66 12.27 14.33
C SER A 152 1.89 11.53 13.81
N GLN A 153 1.78 10.24 13.53
CA GLN A 153 2.88 9.41 13.06
C GLN A 153 2.35 8.19 12.31
N ASP A 154 3.00 7.85 11.20
CA ASP A 154 2.92 6.55 10.55
C ASP A 154 4.36 6.11 10.28
N THR A 155 4.74 4.96 10.84
CA THR A 155 6.09 4.41 10.72
C THR A 155 6.05 2.93 10.44
N ASP A 156 6.80 2.48 9.44
CA ASP A 156 7.05 1.07 9.17
C ASP A 156 7.57 0.38 10.44
N ASP A 157 6.89 -0.66 10.90
CA ASP A 157 7.30 -1.46 12.07
C ASP A 157 7.90 -2.80 11.63
N VAL A 158 7.16 -3.57 10.82
CA VAL A 158 7.60 -4.87 10.32
C VAL A 158 7.34 -4.99 8.82
N ARG A 159 8.41 -5.22 8.05
CA ARG A 159 8.32 -5.71 6.67
C ARG A 159 8.37 -7.24 6.69
N PHE A 160 7.36 -7.89 6.12
CA PHE A 160 7.39 -9.34 5.96
C PHE A 160 8.31 -9.75 4.81
N ILE A 161 9.06 -10.85 4.99
CA ILE A 161 9.85 -11.46 3.91
C ILE A 161 8.85 -12.04 2.90
N GLY A 162 8.86 -11.50 1.67
CA GLY A 162 7.92 -11.86 0.61
C GLY A 162 6.68 -10.96 0.51
N GLU A 163 6.61 -9.86 1.26
CA GLU A 163 5.60 -8.76 1.19
C GLU A 163 4.12 -9.16 1.34
N LEU A 164 3.83 -10.45 1.50
CA LEU A 164 2.49 -11.00 1.66
C LEU A 164 1.96 -10.78 3.09
N ILE A 165 0.98 -9.87 3.25
CA ILE A 165 0.36 -9.56 4.55
C ILE A 165 -0.87 -10.44 4.86
N GLY A 166 -1.37 -11.20 3.89
CA GLY A 166 -2.53 -12.05 4.09
C GLY A 166 -2.61 -13.20 3.09
N GLU A 167 -3.51 -14.13 3.35
CA GLU A 167 -3.84 -15.18 2.39
C GLU A 167 -4.49 -14.54 1.16
N GLY A 168 -3.91 -14.76 -0.02
CA GLY A 168 -4.51 -14.30 -1.27
C GLY A 168 -5.95 -14.80 -1.38
N ARG A 169 -6.90 -13.88 -1.54
CA ARG A 169 -8.32 -14.23 -1.52
C ARG A 169 -8.76 -14.68 -2.90
N ALA A 170 -9.28 -15.90 -3.00
CA ALA A 170 -9.90 -16.38 -4.23
C ALA A 170 -11.18 -15.58 -4.53
N LEU A 171 -11.20 -14.82 -5.63
CA LEU A 171 -12.37 -14.05 -6.06
C LEU A 171 -13.36 -14.91 -6.88
N GLY A 172 -13.76 -16.08 -6.38
CA GLY A 172 -14.83 -16.90 -7.01
C GLY A 172 -14.73 -17.03 -8.54
N ASN A 173 -15.85 -16.84 -9.27
CA ASN A 173 -15.93 -16.86 -10.75
C ASN A 173 -15.40 -15.57 -11.42
N SER A 174 -14.44 -14.87 -10.81
CA SER A 174 -13.74 -13.76 -11.45
C SER A 174 -12.73 -14.28 -12.48
N PRO A 175 -12.52 -13.58 -13.62
CA PRO A 175 -11.41 -13.89 -14.52
C PRO A 175 -10.02 -13.68 -13.88
N TYR A 176 -9.96 -13.04 -12.71
CA TYR A 176 -8.76 -12.90 -11.87
C TYR A 176 -8.93 -13.77 -10.62
N PRO A 177 -8.34 -14.97 -10.56
CA PRO A 177 -8.61 -15.93 -9.51
C PRO A 177 -7.95 -15.56 -8.18
N TRP A 178 -6.93 -14.70 -8.16
CA TRP A 178 -6.23 -14.33 -6.93
C TRP A 178 -6.25 -12.80 -6.69
N LEU A 179 -6.09 -12.42 -5.42
CA LEU A 179 -5.83 -11.06 -5.00
C LEU A 179 -4.51 -11.11 -4.25
N GLU A 180 -3.52 -10.38 -4.73
CA GLU A 180 -2.24 -10.26 -4.01
C GLU A 180 -2.28 -9.01 -3.16
N VAL A 181 -1.68 -9.11 -1.99
CA VAL A 181 -1.66 -8.03 -1.01
C VAL A 181 -0.22 -7.79 -0.62
N ASP A 182 0.34 -6.71 -1.16
CA ASP A 182 1.67 -6.24 -0.80
C ASP A 182 1.54 -5.17 0.29
N GLY A 183 2.41 -5.20 1.29
CA GLY A 183 2.43 -4.14 2.30
C GLY A 183 3.39 -4.38 3.46
N TYR A 184 3.26 -3.54 4.48
CA TYR A 184 3.94 -3.72 5.77
C TYR A 184 2.98 -3.44 6.94
N LEU A 185 3.35 -3.92 8.13
CA LEU A 185 2.68 -3.48 9.36
C LEU A 185 3.28 -2.15 9.77
N SER A 186 2.44 -1.12 9.81
CA SER A 186 2.77 0.20 10.33
C SER A 186 2.46 0.28 11.81
N ARG A 187 3.25 1.06 12.55
CA ARG A 187 2.84 1.64 13.82
C ARG A 187 2.28 3.03 13.57
N VAL A 188 0.97 3.16 13.75
CA VAL A 188 0.23 4.40 13.51
C VAL A 188 -0.14 5.05 14.85
N ILE A 189 0.07 6.37 14.95
CA ILE A 189 -0.33 7.20 16.07
C ILE A 189 -1.24 8.31 15.55
N VAL A 190 -2.48 8.29 16.02
CA VAL A 190 -3.49 9.32 15.75
C VAL A 190 -3.60 10.20 16.97
N SER A 191 -3.43 11.51 16.83
CA SER A 191 -3.70 12.48 17.89
C SER A 191 -5.14 12.96 17.80
N CYS A 192 -5.76 13.15 18.96
CA CYS A 192 -7.11 13.62 19.14
C CYS A 192 -7.04 14.77 20.16
N THR A 193 -7.34 15.98 19.71
CA THR A 193 -7.27 17.16 20.54
C THR A 193 -8.67 17.73 20.73
N VAL A 194 -9.02 18.01 21.97
CA VAL A 194 -10.28 18.68 22.33
C VAL A 194 -9.96 20.05 22.88
N TRP A 195 -10.58 21.09 22.35
CA TRP A 195 -10.46 22.45 22.86
C TRP A 195 -11.76 22.90 23.50
N SER A 196 -11.66 23.52 24.68
CA SER A 196 -12.77 24.12 25.40
C SER A 196 -12.35 25.44 26.03
N LEU A 197 -13.30 26.37 26.17
CA LEU A 197 -13.10 27.64 26.88
C LEU A 197 -13.36 27.52 28.39
N ASN A 198 -13.79 26.34 28.87
CA ASN A 198 -14.18 26.11 30.25
C ASN A 198 -13.47 24.87 30.85
N PRO A 199 -12.78 25.00 32.01
CA PRO A 199 -12.06 23.89 32.63
C PRO A 199 -12.97 22.73 33.10
N ASP A 200 -14.20 23.02 33.53
CA ASP A 200 -15.15 21.98 33.95
C ASP A 200 -15.69 21.19 32.76
N GLU A 201 -15.94 21.88 31.65
CA GLU A 201 -16.33 21.27 30.38
C GLU A 201 -15.21 20.39 29.83
N ARG A 202 -13.96 20.87 29.86
CA ARG A 202 -12.77 20.05 29.53
C ARG A 202 -12.75 18.74 30.31
N ARG A 203 -13.00 18.77 31.63
CA ARG A 203 -13.01 17.56 32.48
C ARG A 203 -14.10 16.57 32.04
N LEU A 204 -15.28 17.06 31.67
CA LEU A 204 -16.37 16.20 31.18
C LEU A 204 -16.02 15.62 29.80
N LEU A 205 -15.50 16.44 28.89
CA LEU A 205 -15.08 16.02 27.56
C LEU A 205 -13.95 14.99 27.62
N ARG A 206 -12.97 15.15 28.52
CA ARG A 206 -11.93 14.12 28.72
C ARG A 206 -12.52 12.77 29.13
N ARG A 207 -13.49 12.77 30.04
CA ARG A 207 -14.16 11.52 30.48
C ARG A 207 -14.97 10.91 29.35
N ALA A 208 -15.69 11.75 28.60
CA ALA A 208 -16.47 11.32 27.44
C ALA A 208 -15.57 10.72 26.35
N LEU A 209 -14.51 11.42 25.95
CA LEU A 209 -13.54 10.98 24.95
C LEU A 209 -12.93 9.62 25.34
N LYS A 210 -12.45 9.48 26.59
CA LYS A 210 -11.91 8.22 27.08
C LYS A 210 -12.94 7.08 26.99
N ALA A 211 -14.19 7.34 27.40
CA ALA A 211 -15.25 6.34 27.35
C ALA A 211 -15.60 5.92 25.91
N ILE A 212 -15.68 6.88 24.99
CA ILE A 212 -15.96 6.64 23.57
C ILE A 212 -14.84 5.80 22.94
N LEU A 213 -13.57 6.15 23.17
CA LEU A 213 -12.44 5.40 22.64
C LEU A 213 -12.39 3.96 23.18
N ILE A 214 -12.64 3.76 24.48
CA ILE A 214 -12.70 2.42 25.07
C ILE A 214 -13.87 1.60 24.51
N ALA A 215 -15.04 2.22 24.34
CA ALA A 215 -16.23 1.55 23.81
C ALA A 215 -16.04 1.09 22.35
N ASN A 216 -15.17 1.76 21.59
CA ASN A 216 -14.91 1.47 20.18
C ASN A 216 -13.71 0.54 19.94
N LEU A 217 -13.07 -0.01 20.99
CA LEU A 217 -11.96 -0.97 20.82
C LEU A 217 -12.35 -2.17 19.93
N GLY A 218 -13.60 -2.64 20.01
CA GLY A 218 -14.11 -3.70 19.15
C GLY A 218 -14.19 -3.30 17.67
N VAL A 219 -14.55 -2.05 17.38
CA VAL A 219 -14.60 -1.51 16.01
C VAL A 219 -13.19 -1.37 15.45
N PHE A 220 -12.25 -0.86 16.25
CA PHE A 220 -10.85 -0.73 15.83
C PHE A 220 -10.24 -2.10 15.51
N ASN A 221 -10.49 -3.10 16.37
CA ASN A 221 -10.03 -4.47 16.13
C ASN A 221 -10.68 -5.08 14.88
N ALA A 222 -11.98 -4.88 14.67
CA ALA A 222 -12.67 -5.37 13.48
C ALA A 222 -12.16 -4.71 12.18
N ALA A 223 -11.67 -3.48 12.24
CA ALA A 223 -11.04 -2.78 11.12
C ALA A 223 -9.58 -3.19 10.88
N GLY A 224 -8.98 -4.01 11.76
CA GLY A 224 -7.62 -4.51 11.63
C GLY A 224 -6.59 -3.87 12.56
N ALA A 225 -6.98 -2.92 13.42
CA ALA A 225 -6.07 -2.31 14.39
C ALA A 225 -5.73 -3.31 15.51
N GLN A 226 -4.43 -3.55 15.72
CA GLN A 226 -3.92 -4.41 16.79
C GLN A 226 -3.17 -3.59 17.85
N ASN A 227 -3.06 -4.13 19.06
CA ASN A 227 -2.32 -3.51 20.18
C ASN A 227 -2.73 -2.06 20.46
N VAL A 228 -4.03 -1.76 20.38
CA VAL A 228 -4.55 -0.40 20.54
C VAL A 228 -4.20 0.15 21.94
N GLY A 229 -3.40 1.20 21.97
CA GLY A 229 -3.03 1.98 23.14
C GLY A 229 -3.71 3.35 23.12
N ILE A 230 -4.18 3.81 24.27
CA ILE A 230 -4.82 5.11 24.41
C ILE A 230 -4.10 5.89 25.51
N THR A 231 -3.64 7.10 25.19
CA THR A 231 -3.11 8.05 26.17
C THR A 231 -3.98 9.30 26.22
N LEU A 232 -4.02 9.95 27.39
CA LEU A 232 -4.69 11.24 27.58
C LEU A 232 -3.86 12.11 28.52
N ALA A 233 -3.74 13.39 28.19
CA ALA A 233 -3.12 14.43 28.98
C ALA A 233 -3.99 15.70 28.92
N ASP A 234 -3.99 16.46 30.02
CA ASP A 234 -4.60 17.78 30.08
C ASP A 234 -3.49 18.80 29.80
N GLU A 235 -3.72 19.72 28.86
CA GLU A 235 -2.80 20.81 28.50
C GLU A 235 -3.57 22.13 28.45
N ASP A 236 -2.96 23.22 28.90
CA ASP A 236 -3.61 24.52 28.99
C ASP A 236 -2.78 25.60 28.30
N ASP A 237 -3.42 26.37 27.40
CA ASP A 237 -2.80 27.51 26.73
C ASP A 237 -3.41 28.82 27.24
N PHE A 238 -2.57 29.63 27.88
CA PHE A 238 -2.93 30.93 28.43
C PHE A 238 -2.31 32.11 27.67
N LYS A 239 -1.56 31.87 26.59
CA LYS A 239 -0.71 32.89 25.95
C LYS A 239 -0.93 33.05 24.47
N SER A 240 -1.26 31.98 23.75
CA SER A 240 -1.32 32.02 22.29
C SER A 240 -2.62 32.60 21.77
N PHE A 241 -3.70 32.53 22.56
CA PHE A 241 -5.04 33.00 22.19
C PHE A 241 -5.50 34.19 23.04
N SER A 242 -6.49 34.93 22.54
CA SER A 242 -7.08 36.08 23.23
C SER A 242 -7.85 35.72 24.51
N VAL A 243 -8.13 34.42 24.71
CA VAL A 243 -8.84 33.86 25.86
C VAL A 243 -8.11 32.57 26.29
N PRO A 244 -8.06 32.24 27.59
CA PRO A 244 -7.59 30.94 28.05
C PRO A 244 -8.27 29.77 27.34
N VAL A 245 -7.47 28.84 26.81
CA VAL A 245 -7.96 27.63 26.13
C VAL A 245 -7.50 26.40 26.91
N TYR A 246 -8.47 25.57 27.27
CA TYR A 246 -8.27 24.32 27.99
C TYR A 246 -8.32 23.17 27.01
N MET A 247 -7.24 22.39 26.92
CA MET A 247 -7.09 21.31 25.95
C MET A 247 -7.01 19.95 26.61
N VAL A 248 -7.54 18.94 25.92
CA VAL A 248 -7.29 17.53 26.20
C VAL A 248 -6.53 16.96 25.00
N MET A 249 -5.31 16.54 25.23
CA MET A 249 -4.49 15.85 24.24
C MET A 249 -4.67 14.34 24.46
N SER A 250 -5.21 13.63 23.48
CA SER A 250 -5.28 12.18 23.50
C SER A 250 -4.54 11.61 22.29
N SER A 251 -3.93 10.44 22.46
CA SER A 251 -3.37 9.70 21.33
C SER A 251 -3.92 8.28 21.31
N VAL A 252 -4.28 7.81 20.12
CA VAL A 252 -4.60 6.41 19.83
C VAL A 252 -3.45 5.84 19.01
N SER A 253 -2.74 4.87 19.58
CA SER A 253 -1.66 4.17 18.88
C SER A 253 -2.10 2.76 18.55
N ALA A 254 -1.83 2.27 17.34
CA ALA A 254 -2.11 0.89 16.95
C ALA A 254 -1.05 0.36 15.98
N THR A 255 -0.89 -0.96 15.95
CA THR A 255 -0.28 -1.65 14.81
C THR A 255 -1.37 -1.79 13.75
N TRP A 256 -1.12 -1.24 12.57
CA TRP A 256 -2.07 -1.11 11.48
C TRP A 256 -1.53 -1.80 10.22
N PRO A 257 -2.33 -2.62 9.52
CA PRO A 257 -1.92 -3.17 8.24
C PRO A 257 -1.98 -2.09 7.15
N SER A 258 -0.82 -1.70 6.65
CA SER A 258 -0.68 -0.82 5.49
C SER A 258 -0.55 -1.71 4.26
N ALA A 259 -1.69 -2.16 3.76
CA ALA A 259 -1.80 -3.12 2.68
C ALA A 259 -2.33 -2.45 1.40
N LEU A 260 -1.74 -2.84 0.27
CA LEU A 260 -2.23 -2.52 -1.06
C LEU A 260 -2.80 -3.78 -1.70
N GLU A 261 -4.08 -3.75 -2.05
CA GLU A 261 -4.67 -4.79 -2.87
C GLU A 261 -4.23 -4.62 -4.33
N ILE A 262 -3.74 -5.71 -4.92
CA ILE A 262 -3.28 -5.77 -6.31
C ILE A 262 -4.10 -6.85 -7.02
N PHE A 263 -4.67 -6.49 -8.17
CA PHE A 263 -5.39 -7.42 -9.00
C PHE A 263 -4.42 -8.35 -9.75
N ASP A 264 -4.66 -9.65 -9.64
CA ASP A 264 -3.78 -10.72 -10.13
C ASP A 264 -3.48 -10.66 -11.64
N ARG A 265 -2.33 -11.24 -11.94
CA ARG A 265 -1.40 -11.10 -13.05
C ARG A 265 -1.67 -12.19 -14.08
N GLU A 266 -1.86 -11.83 -15.34
CA GLU A 266 -1.77 -12.83 -16.41
C GLU A 266 -0.28 -13.11 -16.68
N ILE A 267 0.27 -14.19 -16.12
CA ILE A 267 1.60 -14.66 -16.48
C ILE A 267 1.51 -15.25 -17.88
N LYS A 268 2.00 -14.53 -18.89
CA LYS A 268 2.21 -15.09 -20.22
C LYS A 268 3.44 -16.01 -20.15
N GLU A 269 3.21 -17.31 -19.99
CA GLU A 269 4.27 -18.31 -20.15
C GLU A 269 4.77 -18.33 -21.60
N VAL A 270 6.06 -18.60 -21.77
CA VAL A 270 6.62 -18.98 -23.08
C VAL A 270 6.01 -20.31 -23.47
N VAL A 271 5.24 -20.34 -24.56
CA VAL A 271 4.69 -21.59 -25.11
C VAL A 271 5.87 -22.41 -25.63
N GLU A 272 6.40 -23.32 -24.82
CA GLU A 272 7.24 -24.41 -25.32
C GLU A 272 6.33 -25.36 -26.11
N THR A 273 6.38 -25.28 -27.44
CA THR A 273 5.82 -26.34 -28.30
C THR A 273 6.59 -27.63 -28.04
N PHE A 274 6.08 -28.45 -27.12
CA PHE A 274 6.51 -29.83 -27.01
C PHE A 274 5.97 -30.60 -28.21
N ASP A 275 6.87 -30.98 -29.12
CA ASP A 275 6.58 -31.94 -30.19
C ASP A 275 5.97 -33.20 -29.58
N THR A 276 4.77 -33.55 -30.03
CA THR A 276 4.07 -34.76 -29.65
C THR A 276 4.89 -35.97 -30.05
N VAL A 277 5.48 -36.65 -29.07
CA VAL A 277 6.10 -37.96 -29.25
C VAL A 277 5.01 -38.95 -29.66
N ASP A 278 5.17 -39.52 -30.84
CA ASP A 278 4.30 -40.53 -31.45
C ASP A 278 4.13 -41.74 -30.50
N PRO A 279 2.91 -42.16 -30.12
CA PRO A 279 2.73 -43.29 -29.22
C PRO A 279 3.11 -44.61 -29.91
N ALA A 280 4.07 -45.32 -29.31
CA ALA A 280 4.50 -46.65 -29.75
C ALA A 280 3.33 -47.66 -29.82
N PRO A 281 3.39 -48.65 -30.74
CA PRO A 281 2.27 -49.55 -31.00
C PRO A 281 2.05 -50.52 -29.83
N VAL A 282 0.78 -50.66 -29.45
CA VAL A 282 0.30 -51.61 -28.44
C VAL A 282 0.51 -53.04 -28.95
N LEU A 283 1.19 -53.88 -28.19
CA LEU A 283 1.26 -55.32 -28.41
C LEU A 283 -0.01 -55.96 -27.85
N ASP A 284 -0.83 -56.53 -28.73
CA ASP A 284 -2.01 -57.33 -28.38
C ASP A 284 -1.60 -58.67 -27.75
N PHE A 285 -2.24 -59.03 -26.64
CA PHE A 285 -2.24 -60.37 -26.04
C PHE A 285 -3.45 -61.17 -26.53
#